data_AF-A0A377DC98-F1
#
_entry.id   AF-A0A377DC98-F1
#
_cell.length_a   1.000
_cell.length_b   1.000
_cell.length_c   1.000
_cell.angle_alpha   90.00
_cell.angle_beta   90.00
_cell.angle_gamma   90.00
#
_symmetry.space_group_name_H-M   'P 1'
#
loop_
_entity.id
_entity.type
_entity.pdbx_description
1 polymer ?
#
loop_
_entity_poly.entity_id
_entity_poly.type
_entity_poly.pdbx_seq_one_letter_code
_entity_poly.pdbx_strand_id
1 'polypeptide(L)'
;MAEIIQADMRQVGADVSLIGEEESSIYARQRDGRFGMIFHRTWGAPYDPHAFLSSMRVPSHADFQAQQGLADKPLIDKEIGEVLATHDETQRQALYRDILTRLHDEAVYLPISYISMMVVSKPELGNIPYAPIATEIPFEQIKPVKP
;
A
#
# COMPACT_ATOMS: atom_id res chain seq x y z
N MET A 1 14.24 3.55 8.72
CA MET A 1 12.87 3.62 9.31
C MET A 1 12.67 2.53 10.35
N ALA A 2 12.93 1.25 10.04
CA ALA A 2 12.77 0.14 10.97
C ALA A 2 13.46 0.37 12.33
N GLU A 3 14.71 0.83 12.32
CA GLU A 3 15.48 1.15 13.53
C GLU A 3 14.91 2.32 14.33
N ILE A 4 14.36 3.35 13.65
CA ILE A 4 13.70 4.49 14.32
C ILE A 4 12.41 4.01 14.99
N ILE A 5 11.58 3.24 14.28
CA ILE A 5 10.37 2.64 14.85
C ILE A 5 10.72 1.76 16.04
N GLN A 6 11.76 0.92 15.94
CA GLN A 6 12.22 0.10 17.05
C GLN A 6 12.65 0.95 18.25
N ALA A 7 13.42 2.02 18.02
CA ALA A 7 13.89 2.91 19.08
C ALA A 7 12.73 3.64 19.78
N ASP A 8 11.76 4.15 19.02
CA ASP A 8 10.59 4.87 19.54
C ASP A 8 9.64 3.92 20.28
N MET A 9 9.37 2.72 19.74
CA MET A 9 8.56 1.68 20.39
C MET A 9 9.17 1.25 21.73
N ARG A 10 10.51 1.21 21.83
CA ARG A 10 11.20 0.90 23.09
C ARG A 10 10.93 1.95 24.18
N GLN A 11 10.75 3.22 23.80
CA GLN A 11 10.42 4.29 24.78
C GLN A 11 9.06 4.07 25.46
N VAL A 12 8.15 3.33 24.82
CA VAL A 12 6.83 2.99 25.38
C VAL A 12 6.75 1.56 25.91
N GLY A 13 7.90 0.87 26.05
CA GLY A 13 7.98 -0.47 26.63
C GLY A 13 7.67 -1.62 25.66
N ALA A 14 7.59 -1.36 24.35
CA ALA A 14 7.43 -2.39 23.34
C ALA A 14 8.80 -2.81 22.76
N ASP A 15 9.11 -4.11 22.81
CA ASP A 15 10.36 -4.67 22.29
C ASP A 15 10.17 -5.24 20.88
N VAL A 16 10.61 -4.49 19.86
CA VAL A 16 10.46 -4.86 18.45
C VAL A 16 11.74 -5.53 17.94
N SER A 17 11.64 -6.75 17.42
CA SER A 17 12.77 -7.43 16.75
C SER A 17 12.77 -7.14 15.24
N LEU A 18 13.92 -6.71 14.71
CA LEU A 18 14.08 -6.44 13.27
C LEU A 18 14.48 -7.70 12.52
N ILE A 19 13.70 -8.09 11.52
CA ILE A 19 13.95 -9.26 10.68
C ILE A 19 14.16 -8.77 9.24
N GLY A 20 15.42 -8.63 8.84
CA GLY A 20 15.81 -8.29 7.46
C GLY A 20 15.96 -9.56 6.62
N GLU A 21 15.19 -9.67 5.55
CA GLU A 21 15.19 -10.83 4.66
C GLU A 21 15.10 -10.39 3.19
N GLU A 22 15.32 -11.35 2.28
CA GLU A 22 15.10 -11.17 0.86
C GLU A 22 13.62 -10.91 0.54
N GLU A 23 13.36 -10.13 -0.52
CA GLU A 23 12.01 -9.74 -0.95
C GLU A 23 11.08 -10.94 -1.16
N SER A 24 11.60 -12.04 -1.73
CA SER A 24 10.85 -13.28 -1.93
C SER A 24 10.37 -13.92 -0.61
N SER A 25 11.20 -13.87 0.44
CA SER A 25 10.84 -14.33 1.79
C SER A 25 9.80 -13.41 2.43
N ILE A 26 9.97 -12.09 2.27
CA ILE A 26 9.00 -11.10 2.76
C ILE A 26 7.63 -11.31 2.09
N TYR A 27 7.56 -11.56 0.78
CA TYR A 27 6.31 -11.90 0.11
C TYR A 27 5.68 -13.19 0.60
N ALA A 28 6.48 -14.21 0.93
CA ALA A 28 5.95 -15.43 1.56
C ALA A 28 5.32 -15.11 2.93
N ARG A 29 5.99 -14.31 3.77
CA ARG A 29 5.43 -13.89 5.06
C ARG A 29 4.13 -13.12 4.93
N GLN A 30 4.01 -12.23 3.94
CA GLN A 30 2.78 -11.48 3.67
C GLN A 30 1.61 -12.40 3.36
N ARG A 31 1.80 -13.37 2.45
CA ARG A 31 0.74 -14.32 2.05
C ARG A 31 0.32 -15.25 3.18
N ASP A 32 1.29 -15.68 4.00
CA ASP A 32 1.06 -16.66 5.06
C ASP A 32 0.66 -16.02 6.41
N GLY A 33 0.74 -14.70 6.56
CA GLY A 33 0.50 -14.01 7.83
C GLY A 33 1.62 -14.20 8.87
N ARG A 34 2.83 -14.55 8.44
CA ARG A 34 3.98 -14.85 9.33
C ARG A 34 4.77 -13.59 9.72
N PHE A 35 4.07 -12.60 10.28
CA PHE A 35 4.64 -11.33 10.73
C PHE A 35 3.84 -10.73 11.90
N GLY A 36 4.48 -9.85 12.68
CA GLY A 36 3.79 -8.99 13.65
C GLY A 36 3.52 -7.61 13.05
N MET A 37 4.57 -6.91 12.66
CA MET A 37 4.52 -5.72 11.80
C MET A 37 5.32 -5.99 10.52
N ILE A 38 4.88 -5.42 9.41
CA ILE A 38 5.55 -5.56 8.11
C ILE A 38 5.47 -4.26 7.34
N PHE A 39 6.57 -3.86 6.68
CA PHE A 39 6.53 -2.71 5.80
C PHE A 39 5.63 -2.99 4.61
N HIS A 40 4.77 -2.04 4.30
CA HIS A 40 3.80 -2.13 3.24
C HIS A 40 3.58 -0.75 2.59
N ARG A 41 3.03 -0.74 1.38
CA ARG A 41 2.71 0.49 0.63
C ARG A 41 1.49 0.25 -0.27
N THR A 42 0.72 1.30 -0.50
CA THR A 42 -0.26 1.34 -1.59
C THR A 42 0.45 1.40 -2.95
N TRP A 43 -0.30 1.29 -4.04
CA TRP A 43 0.27 1.01 -5.36
C TRP A 43 0.29 2.23 -6.29
N GLY A 44 -0.33 3.34 -5.89
CA GLY A 44 -0.42 4.56 -6.69
C GLY A 44 -1.45 4.42 -7.82
N ALA A 45 -1.49 5.40 -8.72
CA ALA A 45 -2.42 5.37 -9.85
C ALA A 45 -2.04 4.27 -10.86
N PRO A 46 -3.03 3.60 -11.48
CA PRO A 46 -4.48 3.75 -11.30
C PRO A 46 -5.06 2.89 -10.16
N TYR A 47 -4.23 2.16 -9.41
CA TYR A 47 -4.67 1.13 -8.47
C TYR A 47 -5.38 1.67 -7.23
N ASP A 48 -4.94 2.82 -6.72
CA ASP A 48 -5.49 3.40 -5.49
C ASP A 48 -6.82 4.16 -5.77
N PRO A 49 -7.90 3.94 -4.99
CA PRO A 49 -8.03 2.95 -3.91
C PRO A 49 -8.58 1.58 -4.36
N HIS A 50 -9.24 1.49 -5.52
CA HIS A 50 -10.14 0.40 -5.85
C HIS A 50 -9.46 -0.97 -6.03
N ALA A 51 -8.34 -1.03 -6.75
CA ALA A 51 -7.62 -2.28 -6.98
C ALA A 51 -6.85 -2.71 -5.72
N PHE A 52 -6.30 -1.74 -4.99
CA PHE A 52 -5.67 -1.97 -3.69
C PHE A 52 -6.67 -2.59 -2.69
N LEU A 53 -7.85 -1.98 -2.52
CA LEU A 53 -8.92 -2.52 -1.69
C LEU A 53 -9.39 -3.89 -2.17
N SER A 54 -9.56 -4.09 -3.48
CA SER A 54 -9.95 -5.39 -4.05
C SER A 54 -9.02 -6.52 -3.61
N SER A 55 -7.71 -6.25 -3.52
CA SER A 55 -6.70 -7.23 -3.12
C SER A 55 -6.82 -7.70 -1.68
N MET A 56 -7.43 -6.91 -0.79
CA MET A 56 -7.59 -7.22 0.64
C MET A 56 -8.50 -8.43 0.90
N ARG A 57 -9.26 -8.86 -0.12
CA ARG A 57 -10.17 -10.02 -0.07
C ARG A 57 -9.48 -11.35 -0.39
N VAL A 58 -8.23 -11.32 -0.86
CA VAL A 58 -7.49 -12.52 -1.30
C VAL A 58 -6.16 -12.58 -0.54
N PRO A 59 -5.64 -13.77 -0.18
CA PRO A 59 -4.32 -13.93 0.43
C PRO A 59 -3.15 -13.67 -0.56
N SER A 60 -3.18 -12.55 -1.28
CA SER A 60 -2.15 -12.15 -2.26
C SER A 60 -1.09 -11.24 -1.66
N HIS A 61 -1.50 -10.34 -0.75
CA HIS A 61 -0.65 -9.39 -0.05
C HIS A 61 -0.95 -9.38 1.47
N ALA A 62 -0.21 -8.55 2.21
CA ALA A 62 -0.26 -8.50 3.67
C ALA A 62 -1.68 -8.19 4.20
N ASP A 63 -2.46 -7.40 3.47
CA ASP A 63 -3.71 -6.81 3.94
C ASP A 63 -4.74 -7.84 4.38
N PHE A 64 -4.92 -8.91 3.60
CA PHE A 64 -5.86 -9.98 3.95
C PHE A 64 -5.49 -10.57 5.32
N GLN A 65 -4.23 -10.96 5.51
CA GLN A 65 -3.75 -11.58 6.75
C GLN A 65 -3.76 -10.59 7.92
N ALA A 66 -3.37 -9.34 7.69
CA ALA A 66 -3.35 -8.30 8.71
C ALA A 66 -4.75 -8.00 9.28
N GLN A 67 -5.79 -8.18 8.47
CA GLN A 67 -7.17 -7.89 8.86
C GLN A 67 -7.94 -9.12 9.39
N GLN A 68 -7.35 -10.33 9.39
CA GLN A 68 -8.04 -11.55 9.84
C GLN A 68 -8.48 -11.52 11.32
N GLY A 69 -7.89 -10.65 12.13
CA GLY A 69 -8.27 -10.45 13.54
C GLY A 69 -9.50 -9.57 13.72
N LEU A 70 -9.98 -8.88 12.68
CA LEU A 70 -11.12 -7.95 12.78
C LEU A 70 -12.44 -8.71 12.78
N ALA A 71 -13.32 -8.37 13.73
CA ALA A 71 -14.65 -8.97 13.81
C ALA A 71 -15.52 -8.63 12.57
N ASP A 72 -15.31 -7.46 11.97
CA ASP A 72 -16.03 -6.97 10.80
C ASP A 72 -15.30 -7.25 9.48
N LYS A 73 -14.22 -8.04 9.46
CA LYS A 73 -13.55 -8.45 8.22
C LYS A 73 -14.51 -9.00 7.15
N PRO A 74 -15.48 -9.89 7.47
CA PRO A 74 -16.43 -10.36 6.45
C PRO A 74 -17.32 -9.25 5.88
N LEU A 75 -17.65 -8.23 6.69
CA LEU A 75 -18.42 -7.07 6.26
C LEU A 75 -17.59 -6.19 5.33
N ILE A 76 -16.35 -5.89 5.72
CA ILE A 76 -15.39 -5.14 4.90
C ILE A 76 -15.22 -5.81 3.53
N ASP A 77 -15.01 -7.12 3.48
CA ASP A 77 -14.84 -7.85 2.21
C ASP A 77 -16.08 -7.81 1.33
N LYS A 78 -17.26 -7.89 1.93
CA LYS A 78 -18.53 -7.77 1.23
C LYS A 78 -18.67 -6.37 0.63
N GLU A 79 -18.41 -5.32 1.41
CA GLU A 79 -18.49 -3.93 0.95
C GLU A 79 -17.46 -3.60 -0.15
N ILE A 80 -16.25 -4.17 -0.08
CA ILE A 80 -15.27 -4.09 -1.16
C ILE A 80 -15.83 -4.73 -2.45
N GLY A 81 -16.57 -5.84 -2.35
CA GLY A 81 -17.28 -6.40 -3.50
C GLY A 81 -18.36 -5.47 -4.04
N GLU A 82 -19.17 -4.90 -3.16
CA GLU A 82 -20.27 -3.98 -3.52
C GLU A 82 -19.77 -2.68 -4.16
N VAL A 83 -18.69 -2.08 -3.64
CA VAL A 83 -18.15 -0.81 -4.14
C VAL A 83 -17.58 -0.94 -5.55
N LEU A 84 -17.06 -2.12 -5.90
CA LEU A 84 -16.55 -2.43 -7.24
C LEU A 84 -17.68 -2.72 -8.24
N ALA A 85 -18.86 -3.14 -7.76
CA ALA A 85 -19.99 -3.51 -8.60
C ALA A 85 -21.04 -2.39 -8.75
N THR A 86 -21.09 -1.43 -7.82
CA THR A 86 -22.11 -0.37 -7.85
C THR A 86 -21.87 0.68 -8.92
N HIS A 87 -22.96 1.12 -9.54
CA HIS A 87 -23.00 2.25 -10.48
C HIS A 87 -23.60 3.52 -9.85
N ASP A 88 -24.02 3.47 -8.58
CA ASP A 88 -24.50 4.64 -7.84
C ASP A 88 -23.32 5.34 -7.15
N GLU A 89 -23.04 6.58 -7.54
CA GLU A 89 -21.93 7.36 -7.00
C GLU A 89 -22.11 7.70 -5.50
N THR A 90 -23.34 7.90 -5.04
CA THR A 90 -23.60 8.19 -3.61
C THR A 90 -23.33 6.94 -2.79
N GLN A 91 -23.80 5.78 -3.26
CA GLN A 91 -23.52 4.51 -2.61
C GLN A 91 -22.02 4.19 -2.64
N ARG A 92 -21.35 4.40 -3.77
CA ARG A 92 -19.90 4.17 -3.90
C ARG A 92 -19.10 4.99 -2.90
N GLN A 93 -19.42 6.27 -2.75
CA GLN A 93 -18.75 7.15 -1.77
C GLN A 93 -19.01 6.70 -0.33
N ALA A 94 -20.24 6.28 -0.01
CA ALA A 94 -20.59 5.78 1.31
C ALA A 94 -19.81 4.49 1.65
N LEU A 95 -19.74 3.54 0.71
CA LEU A 95 -19.01 2.29 0.88
C LEU A 95 -17.50 2.53 1.06
N TYR A 96 -16.88 3.35 0.20
CA TYR A 96 -15.46 3.70 0.41
C TYR A 96 -15.22 4.37 1.76
N ARG A 97 -16.13 5.26 2.19
CA ARG A 97 -16.03 5.90 3.51
C ARG A 97 -16.11 4.87 4.62
N ASP A 98 -17.05 3.94 4.57
CA ASP A 98 -17.23 2.95 5.64
C ASP A 98 -16.01 2.03 5.73
N ILE A 99 -15.56 1.47 4.60
CA ILE A 99 -14.38 0.60 4.52
C ILE A 99 -13.14 1.31 5.07
N LEU A 100 -12.83 2.51 4.57
CA LEU A 100 -11.61 3.22 4.98
C LEU A 100 -11.69 3.72 6.43
N THR A 101 -12.88 4.08 6.92
CA THR A 101 -13.09 4.46 8.33
C THR A 101 -12.87 3.26 9.24
N ARG A 102 -13.43 2.08 8.93
CA ARG A 102 -13.22 0.87 9.74
C ARG A 102 -11.75 0.49 9.85
N LEU A 103 -11.04 0.46 8.72
CA LEU A 103 -9.61 0.15 8.69
C LEU A 103 -8.78 1.17 9.49
N HIS A 104 -9.23 2.42 9.55
CA HIS A 104 -8.59 3.48 10.33
C HIS A 104 -8.89 3.36 11.83
N ASP A 105 -10.17 3.24 12.20
CA ASP A 105 -10.63 3.19 13.59
C ASP A 105 -10.13 1.95 14.32
N GLU A 106 -10.02 0.81 13.61
CA GLU A 106 -9.43 -0.45 14.12
C GLU A 106 -7.90 -0.47 14.06
N ALA A 107 -7.26 0.65 13.66
CA ALA A 107 -5.81 0.83 13.65
C ALA A 107 -5.02 -0.30 12.93
N VAL A 108 -5.56 -0.80 11.81
CA VAL A 108 -4.95 -1.90 11.01
C VAL A 108 -3.55 -1.52 10.51
N TYR A 109 -3.36 -0.23 10.20
CA TYR A 109 -2.12 0.30 9.65
C TYR A 109 -1.51 1.35 10.58
N LEU A 110 -0.19 1.49 10.47
CA LEU A 110 0.57 2.64 10.99
C LEU A 110 1.07 3.45 9.79
N PRO A 111 0.29 4.43 9.27
CA PRO A 111 0.71 5.25 8.14
C PRO A 111 1.89 6.14 8.52
N ILE A 112 2.95 6.16 7.69
CA ILE A 112 4.19 6.91 8.01
C ILE A 112 4.35 8.15 7.13
N SER A 113 4.31 7.98 5.81
CA SER A 113 4.55 9.08 4.88
C SER A 113 3.99 8.78 3.49
N TYR A 114 3.65 9.84 2.75
CA TYR A 114 3.44 9.76 1.30
C TYR A 114 4.79 9.93 0.58
N ILE A 115 5.12 9.01 -0.34
CA ILE A 115 6.37 9.06 -1.12
C ILE A 115 6.11 9.55 -2.54
N SER A 116 7.15 10.06 -3.19
CA SER A 116 7.13 10.49 -4.59
C SER A 116 8.23 9.81 -5.40
N MET A 117 8.06 9.75 -6.72
CA MET A 117 9.14 9.34 -7.63
C MET A 117 10.30 10.33 -7.55
N MET A 118 11.51 9.80 -7.52
CA MET A 118 12.75 10.59 -7.53
C MET A 118 13.51 10.31 -8.81
N VAL A 119 14.05 11.36 -9.42
CA VAL A 119 14.83 11.25 -10.65
C VAL A 119 16.19 11.89 -10.43
N VAL A 120 17.23 11.14 -10.80
CA VAL A 120 18.60 11.65 -10.95
C VAL A 120 19.03 11.33 -12.36
N SER A 121 19.34 12.36 -13.15
CA SER A 121 19.73 12.21 -14.55
C SER A 121 20.91 13.12 -14.88
N LYS A 122 21.67 12.72 -15.90
CA LYS A 122 22.61 13.67 -16.53
C LYS A 122 21.80 14.77 -17.23
N PRO A 123 22.24 16.05 -17.19
CA PRO A 123 21.54 17.14 -17.87
C PRO A 123 21.31 16.92 -19.37
N GLU A 124 22.18 16.13 -20.03
CA GLU A 124 22.06 15.80 -21.46
C GLU A 124 20.79 15.03 -21.83
N LEU A 125 20.14 14.36 -20.87
CA LEU A 125 18.88 13.63 -21.06
C LEU A 125 17.64 14.55 -21.09
N GLY A 126 17.80 15.84 -20.76
CA GLY A 126 16.69 16.80 -20.73
C GLY A 126 15.72 16.58 -19.57
N ASN A 127 14.48 17.07 -19.74
CA ASN A 127 13.41 16.87 -18.77
C ASN A 127 12.93 15.41 -18.79
N ILE A 128 12.87 14.77 -17.62
CA ILE A 128 12.39 13.39 -17.48
C ILE A 128 10.91 13.42 -17.11
N PRO A 129 10.00 12.95 -17.97
CA PRO A 129 8.58 12.90 -17.67
C PRO A 129 8.25 11.75 -16.71
N TYR A 130 7.08 11.84 -16.05
CA TYR A 130 6.51 10.76 -15.24
C TYR A 130 5.36 10.09 -16.02
N ALA A 131 5.26 8.76 -15.93
CA ALA A 131 4.16 8.03 -16.51
C ALA A 131 2.86 8.23 -15.71
N PRO A 132 1.67 8.13 -16.34
CA PRO A 132 0.40 8.12 -15.62
C PRO A 132 0.23 6.91 -14.68
N ILE A 133 0.85 5.76 -15.02
CA ILE A 133 0.90 4.57 -14.18
C ILE A 133 2.13 4.66 -13.29
N ALA A 134 1.94 4.59 -11.97
CA ALA A 134 3.00 4.88 -10.99
C ALA A 134 4.19 3.91 -11.02
N THR A 135 4.02 2.73 -11.62
CA THR A 135 5.04 1.68 -11.75
C THR A 135 5.74 1.69 -13.11
N GLU A 136 5.33 2.57 -14.04
CA GLU A 136 5.93 2.67 -15.36
C GLU A 136 6.98 3.79 -15.44
N ILE A 137 7.96 3.60 -16.32
CA ILE A 137 8.96 4.62 -16.66
C ILE A 137 8.79 4.95 -18.15
N PRO A 138 8.45 6.21 -18.52
CA PRO A 138 8.13 6.58 -19.90
C PRO A 138 9.42 6.83 -20.72
N PHE A 139 10.25 5.80 -20.89
CA PHE A 139 11.52 5.90 -21.60
C PHE A 139 11.36 6.42 -23.03
N GLU A 140 10.28 6.04 -23.70
CA GLU A 140 9.92 6.47 -25.05
C GLU A 140 9.65 7.97 -25.18
N GLN A 141 9.43 8.66 -24.07
CA GLN A 141 9.15 10.10 -24.02
C GLN A 141 10.40 10.93 -23.64
N ILE A 142 11.50 10.29 -23.26
CA ILE A 142 12.75 10.98 -22.94
C ILE A 142 13.35 11.56 -24.23
N LYS A 143 13.64 12.86 -24.22
CA LYS A 143 14.21 13.60 -25.36
C LYS A 143 15.54 14.24 -24.95
N PRO A 144 16.68 13.62 -25.30
CA PRO A 144 17.99 14.22 -25.08
C PRO A 144 18.10 15.61 -25.70
N VAL A 145 18.87 16.49 -25.04
CA VAL A 145 19.03 17.90 -25.45
C VAL A 145 19.92 18.02 -26.71
N LYS A 146 20.79 17.03 -26.95
CA LYS A 146 21.62 16.93 -28.15
C LYS A 146 21.18 15.72 -28.99
N PRO A 147 21.10 15.84 -30.32
CA PRO A 147 20.88 14.69 -31.21
C PRO A 147 22.04 13.69 -31.11
#